data_AF-A0A7J7S0U3-F1
#
_entry.id   AF-A0A7J7S0U3-F1
#
_cell.length_a   1.000
_cell.length_b   1.000
_cell.length_c   1.000
_cell.angle_alpha   90.00
_cell.angle_beta   90.00
_cell.angle_gamma   90.00
#
_symmetry.space_group_name_H-M   'P 1'
#
loop_
_entity.id
_entity.type
_entity.pdbx_description
1 polymer ?
#
loop_
_entity_poly.entity_id
_entity_poly.type
_entity_poly.pdbx_seq_one_letter_code
_entity_poly.pdbx_strand_id
1 'polypeptide(L)'
;MSRSDAGAEAATPETGALRMAHLLGSQACMDSLRKDLTDLQGTIVDVFSRAGPVRFPSWKFPDHVACDLDMVALLEHYDHVPGDPEFTQLSHAVLLELVIDRLLLLLQSCASYLETLSSEQTVPPARAVGPCMSVGLTVRCFWNSLLKLGMLYQQMLPQKRAAQGETPICKPTAKGEPTRSPEFVTAKFIKPPSPIPGLPQTCKEPGSLSVRVSLHSPARTTESTRSVPSQTVETALVPCDACASVQGSLREVGRALIGLCQSQNLPSSLGHFQQLVQDTMGLKPLPAATVGHWAAEQSRDLARLSKHVGALAQLVGPLRAQLEEAEAQKGGLREQVGQLEQALQQEQRQRRWQANEAQQQLAQWEQDKQQLLAETSELKRKVAALERELKQQQESTQAVEAKAQQLQEEAERRLEAERQVQQLEEQVQLLAGRLDGASQQIGAVLQPTYLP
;
A
#
# COMPACT_ATOMS: atom_id res chain seq x y z
N MET A 1 5.09 -51.98 41.15
CA MET A 1 3.64 -51.68 41.18
C MET A 1 3.49 -50.36 41.92
N SER A 2 3.04 -49.23 41.38
CA SER A 2 2.37 -48.94 40.12
C SER A 2 2.70 -47.49 39.72
N ARG A 3 3.04 -47.27 38.46
CA ARG A 3 3.01 -45.93 37.82
C ARG A 3 1.55 -45.52 37.66
N SER A 4 1.27 -44.24 37.89
CA SER A 4 0.06 -43.59 37.36
C SER A 4 0.52 -42.46 36.45
N ASP A 5 0.33 -42.68 35.16
CA ASP A 5 0.33 -41.67 34.11
C ASP A 5 -0.85 -40.73 34.32
N ALA A 6 -0.63 -39.42 34.18
CA ALA A 6 -1.69 -38.47 33.89
C ALA A 6 -1.16 -37.52 32.80
N GLY A 7 -1.77 -37.66 31.62
CA GLY A 7 -1.33 -37.13 30.35
C GLY A 7 -1.26 -35.60 30.30
N ALA A 8 -0.21 -35.13 29.63
CA ALA A 8 -0.16 -33.81 29.04
C ALA A 8 -1.20 -33.73 27.92
N GLU A 9 -2.23 -32.92 28.13
CA GLU A 9 -3.24 -32.64 27.13
C GLU A 9 -2.63 -31.70 26.07
N ALA A 10 -2.47 -32.24 24.86
CA ALA A 10 -1.93 -31.53 23.72
C ALA A 10 -2.93 -30.45 23.26
N ALA A 11 -2.47 -29.20 23.24
CA ALA A 11 -3.22 -28.07 22.69
C ALA A 11 -3.53 -28.31 21.20
N THR A 12 -4.81 -28.52 20.89
CA THR A 12 -5.32 -28.57 19.52
C THR A 12 -5.49 -27.15 18.96
N PRO A 13 -5.24 -26.94 17.65
CA PRO A 13 -5.27 -25.63 17.02
C PRO A 13 -6.68 -25.03 16.83
N GLU A 14 -7.75 -25.78 17.16
CA GLU A 14 -9.14 -25.31 17.06
C GLU A 14 -9.54 -24.30 18.15
N THR A 15 -8.75 -24.21 19.23
CA THR A 15 -9.04 -23.33 20.37
C THR A 15 -8.87 -21.84 20.03
N GLY A 16 -8.10 -21.49 18.99
CA GLY A 16 -7.89 -20.10 18.57
C GLY A 16 -9.06 -19.48 17.81
N ALA A 17 -9.75 -20.27 16.97
CA ALA A 17 -10.89 -19.81 16.18
C ALA A 17 -12.15 -19.64 17.03
N LEU A 18 -12.39 -20.53 17.99
CA LEU A 18 -13.45 -20.39 18.98
C LEU A 18 -13.26 -19.16 19.88
N ARG A 19 -12.02 -18.84 20.27
CA ARG A 19 -11.70 -17.64 21.08
C ARG A 19 -11.97 -16.31 20.35
N MET A 20 -11.75 -16.28 19.03
CA MET A 20 -12.03 -15.10 18.19
C MET A 20 -13.54 -14.89 17.98
N ALA A 21 -14.32 -15.96 17.84
CA ALA A 21 -15.77 -15.89 17.70
C ALA A 21 -16.46 -15.35 18.98
N HIS A 22 -15.86 -15.55 20.15
CA HIS A 22 -16.37 -15.02 21.43
C HIS A 22 -16.24 -13.50 21.61
N LEU A 23 -15.52 -12.79 20.73
CA LEU A 23 -15.36 -11.33 20.82
C LEU A 23 -16.41 -10.54 20.02
N LEU A 24 -17.10 -11.21 19.09
CA LEU A 24 -18.17 -10.61 18.28
C LEU A 24 -19.38 -10.29 19.15
N GLY A 25 -19.63 -9.00 19.37
CA GLY A 25 -20.72 -8.50 20.18
C GLY A 25 -20.36 -8.30 21.65
N SER A 26 -19.07 -8.39 22.01
CA SER A 26 -18.61 -8.07 23.36
C SER A 26 -18.82 -6.58 23.68
N GLN A 27 -19.42 -6.29 24.84
CA GLN A 27 -19.71 -4.92 25.30
C GLN A 27 -18.45 -4.03 25.26
N ALA A 28 -17.34 -4.51 25.82
CA ALA A 28 -16.10 -3.72 25.89
C ALA A 28 -15.54 -3.37 24.50
N CYS A 29 -15.67 -4.25 23.51
CA CYS A 29 -15.24 -3.96 22.14
C CYS A 29 -16.17 -2.95 21.48
N MET A 30 -17.48 -3.09 21.67
CA MET A 30 -18.46 -2.13 21.16
C MET A 30 -18.27 -0.75 21.77
N ASP A 31 -18.05 -0.65 23.08
CA ASP A 31 -17.77 0.62 23.77
C ASP A 31 -16.52 1.30 23.21
N SER A 32 -15.46 0.52 22.93
CA SER A 32 -14.25 1.02 22.29
C SER A 32 -14.55 1.57 20.90
N LEU A 33 -15.30 0.83 20.07
CA LEU A 33 -15.64 1.28 18.71
C LEU A 33 -16.50 2.55 18.71
N ARG A 34 -17.45 2.66 19.63
CA ARG A 34 -18.27 3.88 19.79
C ARG A 34 -17.41 5.09 20.15
N LYS A 35 -16.43 4.88 21.03
CA LYS A 35 -15.45 5.92 21.38
C LYS A 35 -14.60 6.31 20.17
N ASP A 36 -14.04 5.33 19.46
CA ASP A 36 -13.23 5.58 18.26
C ASP A 36 -14.02 6.34 17.18
N LEU A 37 -15.30 5.97 16.97
CA LEU A 37 -16.21 6.68 16.06
C LEU A 37 -16.46 8.13 16.50
N THR A 38 -16.61 8.36 17.80
CA THR A 38 -16.80 9.70 18.36
C THR A 38 -15.54 10.56 18.16
N ASP A 39 -14.36 9.99 18.44
CA ASP A 39 -13.06 10.67 18.27
C ASP A 39 -12.77 10.97 16.79
N LEU A 40 -13.07 10.02 15.90
CA LEU A 40 -12.97 10.20 14.45
C LEU A 40 -13.91 11.30 13.96
N GLN A 41 -15.16 11.28 14.40
CA GLN A 41 -16.14 12.31 14.05
C GLN A 41 -15.69 13.69 14.54
N GLY A 42 -15.14 13.79 15.75
CA GLY A 42 -14.54 15.03 16.27
C GLY A 42 -13.40 15.54 15.40
N THR A 43 -12.52 14.65 14.96
CA THR A 43 -11.41 14.98 14.06
C THR A 43 -11.90 15.44 12.68
N ILE A 44 -12.92 14.79 12.13
CA ILE A 44 -13.54 15.21 10.85
C ILE A 44 -14.13 16.62 10.96
N VAL A 45 -14.81 16.92 12.07
CA VAL A 45 -15.36 18.25 12.33
C VAL A 45 -14.26 19.31 12.42
N ASP A 46 -13.12 19.01 13.08
CA ASP A 46 -11.96 19.92 13.12
C ASP A 46 -11.41 20.20 11.71
N VAL A 47 -11.24 19.16 10.89
CA VAL A 47 -10.80 19.32 9.49
C VAL A 47 -11.81 20.14 8.69
N PHE A 48 -13.11 19.88 8.83
CA PHE A 48 -14.17 20.65 8.15
C PHE A 48 -14.21 22.12 8.56
N SER A 49 -13.88 22.43 9.81
CA SER A 49 -13.83 23.83 10.27
C SER A 49 -12.79 24.66 9.50
N ARG A 50 -11.75 24.00 8.96
CA ARG A 50 -10.63 24.62 8.23
C ARG A 50 -10.76 24.50 6.72
N ALA A 51 -11.19 23.34 6.24
CA ALA A 51 -11.24 22.99 4.83
C ALA A 51 -12.62 23.16 4.18
N GLY A 52 -13.67 23.33 4.99
CA GLY A 52 -15.05 23.17 4.57
C GLY A 52 -15.47 21.70 4.48
N PRO A 53 -16.78 21.41 4.56
CA PRO A 53 -17.29 20.04 4.44
C PRO A 53 -17.17 19.53 3.00
N VAL A 54 -16.67 18.30 2.85
CA VAL A 54 -16.63 17.63 1.54
C VAL A 54 -17.83 16.69 1.37
N ARG A 55 -18.45 16.75 0.19
CA ARG A 55 -19.65 15.97 -0.12
C ARG A 55 -19.28 14.74 -0.94
N PHE A 56 -18.98 13.65 -0.25
CA PHE A 56 -18.80 12.32 -0.84
C PHE A 56 -19.94 11.40 -0.39
N PRO A 57 -20.29 10.36 -1.18
CA PRO A 57 -21.24 9.35 -0.74
C PRO A 57 -20.63 8.59 0.43
N SER A 58 -21.44 8.22 1.41
CA SER A 58 -20.99 7.33 2.47
C SER A 58 -20.63 5.96 1.87
N TRP A 59 -19.51 5.42 2.31
CA TRP A 59 -19.09 4.08 1.99
C TRP A 59 -20.03 3.03 2.62
N LYS A 60 -20.47 3.28 3.86
CA LYS A 60 -21.40 2.38 4.57
C LYS A 60 -22.84 2.53 4.08
N PHE A 61 -23.28 3.76 3.81
CA PHE A 61 -24.64 4.09 3.39
C PHE A 61 -24.60 4.84 2.05
N PRO A 62 -24.45 4.15 0.91
CA PRO A 62 -24.22 4.79 -0.41
C PRO A 62 -25.29 5.78 -0.84
N ASP A 63 -26.50 5.65 -0.31
CA ASP A 63 -27.64 6.55 -0.58
C ASP A 63 -27.58 7.86 0.22
N HIS A 64 -26.62 7.99 1.14
CA HIS A 64 -26.43 9.16 1.99
C HIS A 64 -25.09 9.86 1.69
N VAL A 65 -25.04 11.16 1.94
CA VAL A 65 -23.80 11.92 1.91
C VAL A 65 -23.05 11.69 3.23
N ALA A 66 -21.77 11.32 3.15
CA ALA A 66 -20.95 10.94 4.30
C ALA A 66 -20.86 12.02 5.38
N CYS A 67 -20.76 13.29 4.96
CA CYS A 67 -20.70 14.43 5.89
C CYS A 67 -22.03 14.74 6.58
N ASP A 68 -23.15 14.27 6.03
CA ASP A 68 -24.50 14.55 6.53
C ASP A 68 -25.06 13.38 7.37
N LEU A 69 -24.25 12.36 7.64
CA LEU A 69 -24.66 11.24 8.49
C LEU A 69 -24.80 11.68 9.95
N ASP A 70 -25.98 11.42 10.53
CA ASP A 70 -26.28 11.67 11.93
C ASP A 70 -25.61 10.60 12.80
N MET A 71 -24.37 10.89 13.20
CA MET A 71 -23.59 9.98 14.03
C MET A 71 -24.19 9.77 15.41
N VAL A 72 -24.96 10.72 15.94
CA VAL A 72 -25.60 10.58 17.25
C VAL A 72 -26.71 9.55 17.14
N ALA A 73 -27.61 9.69 16.16
CA ALA A 73 -28.68 8.72 15.93
C ALA A 73 -28.14 7.32 15.59
N LEU A 74 -27.07 7.22 14.80
CA LEU A 74 -26.46 5.94 14.46
C LEU A 74 -25.82 5.24 15.67
N LEU A 75 -25.12 5.99 16.53
CA LEU A 75 -24.57 5.43 17.76
C LEU A 75 -25.70 5.11 18.76
N GLU A 76 -26.77 5.88 18.84
CA GLU A 76 -27.92 5.49 19.68
C GLU A 76 -28.60 4.21 19.17
N HIS A 77 -28.68 4.03 17.86
CA HIS A 77 -29.34 2.87 17.25
C HIS A 77 -28.53 1.58 17.36
N TYR A 78 -27.22 1.64 17.13
CA TYR A 78 -26.33 0.47 17.16
C TYR A 78 -25.58 0.39 18.48
N ASP A 79 -26.18 -0.25 19.49
CA ASP A 79 -25.62 -0.41 20.83
C ASP A 79 -25.67 -1.87 21.31
N HIS A 80 -25.00 -2.15 22.43
CA HIS A 80 -25.04 -3.47 23.03
C HIS A 80 -26.38 -3.70 23.71
N VAL A 81 -27.05 -4.79 23.35
CA VAL A 81 -28.34 -5.17 23.91
C VAL A 81 -28.20 -6.51 24.65
N PRO A 82 -28.16 -6.48 26.00
CA PRO A 82 -28.09 -7.70 26.78
C PRO A 82 -29.31 -8.58 26.51
N GLY A 83 -29.08 -9.80 26.04
CA GLY A 83 -30.15 -10.76 25.72
C GLY A 83 -30.53 -10.84 24.23
N ASP A 84 -29.93 -10.02 23.37
CA ASP A 84 -30.06 -10.14 21.92
C ASP A 84 -28.67 -10.22 21.25
N PRO A 85 -28.09 -11.45 21.15
CA PRO A 85 -26.76 -11.64 20.59
C PRO A 85 -26.72 -11.37 19.08
N GLU A 86 -27.81 -11.60 18.35
CA GLU A 86 -27.87 -11.39 16.90
C GLU A 86 -27.83 -9.90 16.56
N PHE A 87 -28.67 -9.10 17.23
CA PHE A 87 -28.64 -7.65 17.08
C PHE A 87 -27.33 -7.05 17.56
N THR A 88 -26.77 -7.55 18.65
CA THR A 88 -25.48 -7.07 19.18
C THR A 88 -24.34 -7.37 18.22
N GLN A 89 -24.31 -8.55 17.59
CA GLN A 89 -23.31 -8.89 16.57
C GLN A 89 -23.48 -8.06 15.30
N LEU A 90 -24.72 -7.81 14.87
CA LEU A 90 -25.02 -6.90 13.76
C LEU A 90 -24.53 -5.48 14.06
N SER A 91 -24.85 -4.95 15.24
CA SER A 91 -24.42 -3.63 15.71
C SER A 91 -22.90 -3.53 15.73
N HIS A 92 -22.21 -4.56 16.22
CA HIS A 92 -20.75 -4.63 16.19
C HIS A 92 -20.19 -4.51 14.77
N ALA A 93 -20.72 -5.27 13.83
CA ALA A 93 -20.29 -5.22 12.43
C ALA A 93 -20.55 -3.84 11.81
N VAL A 94 -21.72 -3.25 12.07
CA VAL A 94 -22.07 -1.92 11.56
C VAL A 94 -21.16 -0.84 12.13
N LEU A 95 -20.83 -0.89 13.43
CA LEU A 95 -19.89 0.06 14.04
C LEU A 95 -18.48 -0.06 13.42
N LEU A 96 -18.00 -1.28 13.14
CA LEU A 96 -16.73 -1.49 12.43
C LEU A 96 -16.75 -0.91 11.01
N GLU A 97 -17.83 -1.14 10.27
CA GLU A 97 -18.00 -0.59 8.93
C GLU A 97 -18.11 0.94 8.95
N LEU A 98 -18.73 1.51 9.98
CA LEU A 98 -18.76 2.95 10.20
C LEU A 98 -17.37 3.52 10.49
N VAL A 99 -16.48 2.80 11.18
CA VAL A 99 -15.10 3.25 11.39
C VAL A 99 -14.38 3.40 10.05
N ILE A 100 -14.56 2.43 9.16
CA ILE A 100 -14.02 2.48 7.79
C ILE A 100 -14.59 3.69 7.04
N ASP A 101 -15.92 3.88 7.09
CA ASP A 101 -16.61 5.01 6.46
C ASP A 101 -16.07 6.38 6.94
N ARG A 102 -15.92 6.56 8.27
CA ARG A 102 -15.38 7.79 8.86
C ARG A 102 -13.92 8.02 8.47
N LEU A 103 -13.08 6.98 8.48
CA LEU A 103 -11.67 7.08 8.04
C LEU A 103 -11.55 7.47 6.57
N LEU A 104 -12.42 6.94 5.71
CA LEU A 104 -12.46 7.31 4.30
C LEU A 104 -12.85 8.78 4.13
N LEU A 105 -13.89 9.23 4.84
CA LEU A 105 -14.29 10.63 4.82
C LEU A 105 -13.14 11.54 5.27
N LEU A 106 -12.42 11.17 6.33
CA LEU A 106 -11.26 11.92 6.81
C LEU A 106 -10.17 12.01 5.74
N LEU A 107 -9.81 10.89 5.09
CA LEU A 107 -8.83 10.88 4.00
C LEU A 107 -9.26 11.74 2.81
N GLN A 108 -10.53 11.68 2.43
CA GLN A 108 -11.10 12.50 1.35
C GLN A 108 -11.07 13.99 1.70
N SER A 109 -11.37 14.33 2.95
CA SER A 109 -11.34 15.70 3.48
C SER A 109 -9.91 16.25 3.44
N CYS A 110 -8.95 15.47 3.94
CA CYS A 110 -7.54 15.82 3.90
C CYS A 110 -7.02 15.93 2.46
N ALA A 111 -7.42 15.03 1.55
CA ALA A 111 -7.03 15.09 0.15
C ALA A 111 -7.54 16.37 -0.52
N SER A 112 -8.81 16.74 -0.28
CA SER A 112 -9.41 17.98 -0.78
C SER A 112 -8.71 19.23 -0.22
N TYR A 113 -8.39 19.22 1.07
CA TYR A 113 -7.64 20.31 1.71
C TYR A 113 -6.24 20.46 1.10
N LEU A 114 -5.52 19.36 0.91
CA LEU A 114 -4.20 19.36 0.28
C LEU A 114 -4.25 19.81 -1.19
N GLU A 115 -5.27 19.43 -1.95
CA GLU A 115 -5.46 19.92 -3.31
C GLU A 115 -5.71 21.43 -3.33
N THR A 116 -6.49 21.94 -2.37
CA THR A 116 -6.75 23.38 -2.21
C THR A 116 -5.48 24.15 -1.85
N LEU A 117 -4.64 23.62 -0.97
CA LEU A 117 -3.33 24.22 -0.63
C LEU A 117 -2.34 24.20 -1.81
N SER A 118 -2.47 23.21 -2.70
CA SER A 118 -1.55 23.01 -3.83
C SER A 118 -1.96 23.79 -5.09
N SER A 119 -3.14 24.42 -5.09
CA SER A 119 -3.69 25.16 -6.23
C SER A 119 -3.89 26.63 -5.84
N GLU A 120 -3.33 27.58 -6.59
CA GLU A 120 -3.60 29.02 -6.40
C GLU A 120 -5.02 29.43 -6.83
N GLN A 121 -5.88 28.48 -7.20
CA GLN A 121 -7.19 28.75 -7.77
C GLN A 121 -8.25 28.87 -6.66
N THR A 122 -8.82 30.07 -6.53
CA THR A 122 -9.81 30.48 -5.51
C THR A 122 -11.19 29.84 -5.62
N VAL A 123 -11.40 28.86 -6.52
CA VAL A 123 -12.68 28.15 -6.66
C VAL A 123 -12.42 26.66 -6.93
N PRO A 124 -12.94 25.73 -6.10
CA PRO A 124 -12.81 24.31 -6.36
C PRO A 124 -13.63 23.95 -7.61
N PRO A 125 -13.09 23.19 -8.58
CA PRO A 125 -13.91 22.67 -9.66
C PRO A 125 -14.93 21.69 -9.08
N ALA A 126 -16.20 21.84 -9.48
CA ALA A 126 -17.25 20.88 -9.16
C ALA A 126 -16.92 19.54 -9.81
N ARG A 127 -16.18 18.67 -9.11
CA ARG A 127 -15.93 17.30 -9.55
C ARG A 127 -17.24 16.52 -9.45
N ALA A 128 -17.69 15.99 -10.59
CA ALA A 128 -18.77 15.03 -10.62
C ALA A 128 -18.38 13.82 -9.76
N VAL A 129 -19.06 13.67 -8.63
CA VAL A 129 -18.87 12.60 -7.66
C VAL A 129 -19.44 11.33 -8.29
N GLY A 130 -18.55 10.45 -8.75
CA GLY A 130 -18.93 9.13 -9.24
C GLY A 130 -19.52 8.26 -8.12
N PRO A 131 -20.40 7.30 -8.45
CA PRO A 131 -21.00 6.43 -7.46
C PRO A 131 -19.91 5.54 -6.85
N CYS A 132 -19.75 5.62 -5.53
CA CYS A 132 -18.90 4.74 -4.72
C CYS A 132 -17.40 4.88 -5.00
N MET A 133 -16.73 5.79 -4.28
CA MET A 133 -15.25 5.81 -4.26
C MET A 133 -14.74 4.54 -3.58
N SER A 134 -14.01 3.69 -4.30
CA SER A 134 -13.36 2.53 -3.67
C SER A 134 -12.34 3.00 -2.62
N VAL A 135 -12.17 2.20 -1.57
CA VAL A 135 -11.17 2.46 -0.51
C VAL A 135 -9.79 2.72 -1.11
N GLY A 136 -9.36 1.85 -2.04
CA GLY A 136 -8.05 1.96 -2.68
C GLY A 136 -7.87 3.22 -3.53
N LEU A 137 -8.93 3.68 -4.20
CA LEU A 137 -8.88 4.93 -4.97
C LEU A 137 -8.76 6.13 -4.03
N THR A 138 -9.54 6.16 -2.95
CA THR A 138 -9.48 7.22 -1.93
C THR A 138 -8.08 7.37 -1.34
N VAL A 139 -7.48 6.25 -0.92
CA VAL A 139 -6.11 6.23 -0.36
C VAL A 139 -5.09 6.71 -1.40
N ARG A 140 -5.21 6.25 -2.66
CA ARG A 140 -4.32 6.66 -3.75
C ARG A 140 -4.44 8.16 -4.05
N CYS A 141 -5.67 8.70 -4.07
CA CYS A 141 -5.92 10.12 -4.27
C CYS A 141 -5.28 10.95 -3.15
N PHE A 142 -5.49 10.57 -1.88
CA PHE A 142 -4.86 11.23 -0.74
C PHE A 142 -3.33 11.21 -0.82
N TRP A 143 -2.73 10.04 -1.08
CA TRP A 143 -1.29 9.89 -1.22
C TRP A 143 -0.71 10.76 -2.34
N ASN A 144 -1.38 10.79 -3.50
CA ASN A 144 -0.97 11.64 -4.61
C ASN A 144 -1.04 13.13 -4.26
N SER A 145 -2.07 13.56 -3.51
CA SER A 145 -2.16 14.94 -3.02
C SER A 145 -1.03 15.28 -2.05
N LEU A 146 -0.65 14.35 -1.16
CA LEU A 146 0.47 14.53 -0.25
C LEU A 146 1.81 14.62 -0.99
N LEU A 147 2.04 13.77 -2.00
CA LEU A 147 3.24 13.83 -2.84
C LEU A 147 3.34 15.15 -3.61
N LYS A 148 2.23 15.65 -4.15
CA LYS A 148 2.19 16.97 -4.82
C LYS A 148 2.60 18.10 -3.88
N LEU A 149 2.06 18.12 -2.66
CA LEU A 149 2.46 19.10 -1.65
C LEU A 149 3.95 18.99 -1.30
N GLY A 150 4.46 17.76 -1.17
CA GLY A 150 5.90 17.51 -0.94
C GLY A 150 6.79 18.04 -2.06
N MET A 151 6.37 17.89 -3.32
CA MET A 151 7.08 18.48 -4.47
C MET A 151 7.06 20.01 -4.43
N LEU A 152 5.92 20.63 -4.09
CA LEU A 152 5.83 22.09 -3.95
C LEU A 152 6.75 22.62 -2.84
N TYR A 153 6.81 21.93 -1.70
CA TYR A 153 7.72 22.27 -0.62
C TYR A 153 9.19 22.14 -1.04
N GLN A 154 9.55 21.10 -1.79
CA GLN A 154 10.90 20.93 -2.34
C GLN A 154 11.26 21.99 -3.39
N GLN A 155 10.30 22.44 -4.20
CA GLN A 155 10.52 23.51 -5.19
C GLN A 155 10.71 24.89 -4.55
N MET A 156 10.15 25.15 -3.37
CA MET A 156 10.40 26.39 -2.62
C MET A 156 11.73 26.39 -1.83
N LEU A 157 12.39 25.24 -1.67
CA LEU A 157 13.61 25.10 -0.88
C LEU A 157 14.88 25.78 -1.51
N PRO A 158 15.09 25.76 -2.84
CA PRO A 158 16.18 26.50 -3.49
C PRO A 158 15.98 28.03 -3.44
N GLN A 159 14.73 28.50 -3.46
CA GLN A 159 14.41 29.93 -3.49
C GLN A 159 14.74 30.62 -2.15
N LYS A 160 14.63 29.89 -1.03
CA LYS A 160 15.02 30.37 0.31
C LYS A 160 16.54 30.45 0.51
N ARG A 161 17.34 29.64 -0.21
CA ARG A 161 18.81 29.72 -0.21
C ARG A 161 19.38 30.79 -1.15
N ALA A 162 18.65 31.19 -2.19
CA ALA A 162 19.09 32.25 -3.10
C ALA A 162 18.82 33.67 -2.56
N ALA A 163 17.89 33.83 -1.61
CA ALA A 163 17.57 35.12 -0.98
C ALA A 163 18.51 35.50 0.19
N GLN A 164 19.36 34.59 0.65
CA GLN A 164 20.31 34.81 1.74
C GLN A 164 21.72 34.79 1.14
N GLY A 165 22.17 35.95 0.67
CA GLY A 165 23.43 36.10 -0.05
C GLY A 165 24.66 35.89 0.83
N GLU A 166 25.67 35.23 0.27
CA GLU A 166 27.07 35.37 0.70
C GLU A 166 27.97 35.52 -0.54
N THR A 167 28.79 36.55 -0.48
CA THR A 167 29.77 37.04 -1.46
C THR A 167 30.94 36.08 -1.67
N PRO A 168 31.40 35.82 -2.91
CA PRO A 168 32.64 35.08 -3.14
C PRO A 168 33.82 36.03 -3.42
N ILE A 169 34.85 35.98 -2.57
CA ILE A 169 36.18 36.58 -2.84
C ILE A 169 37.18 35.45 -3.15
N CYS A 170 37.73 35.54 -4.36
CA CYS A 170 39.04 35.15 -4.89
C CYS A 170 39.72 33.77 -4.61
N LYS A 171 40.08 33.14 -5.75
CA LYS A 171 41.02 32.02 -6.07
C LYS A 171 42.48 32.27 -5.58
N PRO A 172 43.53 31.40 -5.79
CA PRO A 172 43.68 30.18 -6.63
C PRO A 172 44.42 28.97 -5.94
N THR A 173 44.59 27.76 -6.47
CA THR A 173 45.49 27.37 -7.59
C THR A 173 45.46 25.84 -7.84
N ALA A 174 45.81 25.44 -9.06
CA ALA A 174 46.50 24.21 -9.49
C ALA A 174 45.69 23.01 -10.06
N LYS A 175 45.74 22.95 -11.41
CA LYS A 175 46.01 21.82 -12.31
C LYS A 175 45.22 20.50 -12.20
N GLY A 176 44.53 20.17 -13.30
CA GLY A 176 44.23 18.79 -13.69
C GLY A 176 42.97 18.65 -14.55
N GLU A 177 43.08 18.83 -15.87
CA GLU A 177 42.14 18.29 -16.87
C GLU A 177 42.47 16.82 -17.20
N PRO A 178 41.67 16.09 -18.00
CA PRO A 178 40.24 16.23 -18.35
C PRO A 178 39.48 14.89 -18.08
N THR A 179 38.17 14.73 -18.28
CA THR A 179 37.62 14.21 -19.55
C THR A 179 36.11 13.94 -19.44
N ARG A 180 35.38 14.53 -20.39
CA ARG A 180 34.08 14.14 -21.01
C ARG A 180 32.79 14.08 -20.17
N SER A 181 31.97 15.09 -20.42
CA SER A 181 30.51 15.02 -20.56
C SER A 181 30.07 14.05 -21.66
N PRO A 182 28.76 13.73 -21.71
CA PRO A 182 28.06 13.94 -22.97
C PRO A 182 26.76 14.74 -22.82
N GLU A 183 26.56 15.59 -23.81
CA GLU A 183 25.41 16.45 -24.05
C GLU A 183 24.22 15.68 -24.65
N PHE A 184 23.03 16.24 -24.43
CA PHE A 184 21.80 16.00 -25.16
C PHE A 184 21.96 16.34 -26.66
N VAL A 185 21.10 15.77 -27.53
CA VAL A 185 20.18 16.49 -28.47
C VAL A 185 19.73 15.64 -29.69
N THR A 186 18.40 15.49 -29.79
CA THR A 186 17.48 15.36 -30.96
C THR A 186 17.46 14.20 -31.95
N ALA A 187 16.20 13.80 -32.22
CA ALA A 187 15.67 13.03 -33.33
C ALA A 187 15.69 13.76 -34.69
N LYS A 188 15.65 12.99 -35.79
CA LYS A 188 14.87 13.27 -37.02
C LYS A 188 14.75 12.03 -37.93
N PHE A 189 13.49 11.74 -38.32
CA PHE A 189 12.96 11.24 -39.61
C PHE A 189 13.64 10.11 -40.38
N ILE A 190 12.82 9.18 -40.91
CA ILE A 190 12.74 8.77 -42.34
C ILE A 190 11.47 7.93 -42.58
N LYS A 191 10.81 8.17 -43.72
CA LYS A 191 9.81 7.33 -44.42
C LYS A 191 10.31 7.13 -45.88
N PRO A 192 9.66 6.30 -46.71
CA PRO A 192 10.06 4.97 -47.19
C PRO A 192 10.69 4.97 -48.60
N PRO A 193 11.01 3.79 -49.19
CA PRO A 193 10.64 3.59 -50.60
C PRO A 193 10.18 2.15 -50.99
N SER A 194 9.30 2.10 -51.98
CA SER A 194 9.13 1.06 -53.03
C SER A 194 9.75 1.59 -54.35
N PRO A 195 10.07 0.84 -55.44
CA PRO A 195 9.35 -0.33 -56.00
C PRO A 195 10.15 -1.49 -56.72
N ILE A 196 9.44 -2.62 -56.88
CA ILE A 196 9.39 -3.74 -57.90
C ILE A 196 10.24 -3.53 -59.20
N PRO A 197 10.89 -4.55 -59.87
CA PRO A 197 10.28 -5.82 -60.39
C PRO A 197 11.14 -7.11 -60.52
N GLY A 198 10.48 -8.26 -60.59
CA GLY A 198 11.00 -9.48 -61.24
C GLY A 198 10.49 -10.82 -60.68
N LEU A 199 9.61 -11.49 -61.43
CA LEU A 199 9.33 -12.94 -61.34
C LEU A 199 10.61 -13.72 -61.77
N PRO A 200 10.87 -14.97 -61.34
CA PRO A 200 10.00 -16.12 -61.66
C PRO A 200 9.78 -17.14 -60.51
N GLN A 201 8.56 -17.68 -60.48
CA GLN A 201 8.28 -19.11 -60.49
C GLN A 201 9.02 -20.00 -59.46
N THR A 202 8.33 -20.36 -58.38
CA THR A 202 8.00 -21.75 -57.98
C THR A 202 7.49 -21.74 -56.54
N CYS A 203 6.19 -22.01 -56.34
CA CYS A 203 5.65 -22.41 -55.05
C CYS A 203 4.92 -23.73 -55.23
N LYS A 204 5.45 -24.77 -54.60
CA LYS A 204 4.70 -25.97 -54.26
C LYS A 204 3.80 -25.64 -53.08
N GLU A 205 2.51 -25.83 -53.26
CA GLU A 205 1.48 -25.69 -52.24
C GLU A 205 1.20 -27.07 -51.62
N PRO A 206 1.05 -27.21 -50.29
CA PRO A 206 0.64 -28.47 -49.67
C PRO A 206 -0.89 -28.57 -49.56
N GLY A 207 -1.43 -29.58 -50.25
CA GLY A 207 -2.45 -30.49 -49.68
C GLY A 207 -3.84 -29.95 -49.37
N SER A 208 -4.67 -29.72 -50.39
CA SER A 208 -6.13 -29.80 -50.22
C SER A 208 -6.55 -31.26 -50.06
N LEU A 209 -6.95 -31.66 -48.87
CA LEU A 209 -7.65 -32.93 -48.63
C LEU A 209 -9.04 -32.87 -49.26
N SER A 210 -9.14 -33.37 -50.50
CA SER A 210 -10.41 -33.74 -51.11
C SER A 210 -10.90 -35.00 -50.41
N VAL A 211 -11.89 -34.85 -49.52
CA VAL A 211 -12.68 -35.97 -49.01
C VAL A 211 -13.45 -36.55 -50.20
N ARG A 212 -12.88 -37.59 -50.78
CA ARG A 212 -13.50 -38.40 -51.82
C ARG A 212 -14.46 -39.37 -51.12
N VAL A 213 -15.75 -39.04 -51.07
CA VAL A 213 -16.77 -40.03 -50.72
C VAL A 213 -16.81 -41.04 -51.85
N SER A 214 -16.26 -42.23 -51.58
CA SER A 214 -16.35 -43.40 -52.45
C SER A 214 -17.79 -43.90 -52.43
N LEU A 215 -18.56 -43.58 -53.48
CA LEU A 215 -19.74 -44.36 -53.83
C LEU A 215 -19.28 -45.50 -54.73
N HIS A 216 -19.08 -46.67 -54.10
CA HIS A 216 -19.05 -47.93 -54.82
C HIS A 216 -20.39 -48.13 -55.54
N SER A 217 -20.34 -48.23 -56.86
CA SER A 217 -21.37 -48.86 -57.68
C SER A 217 -20.69 -49.99 -58.45
N PRO A 218 -21.26 -51.21 -58.51
CA PRO A 218 -20.66 -52.31 -59.24
C PRO A 218 -20.72 -51.98 -60.74
N ALA A 219 -19.55 -51.96 -61.38
CA ALA A 219 -19.44 -51.81 -62.82
C ALA A 219 -20.08 -53.04 -63.50
N ARG A 220 -21.22 -52.85 -64.17
CA ARG A 220 -21.57 -53.68 -65.33
C ARG A 220 -21.01 -52.99 -66.56
N THR A 221 -20.06 -53.65 -67.18
CA THR A 221 -19.70 -53.43 -68.59
C THR A 221 -20.93 -53.68 -69.46
N THR A 222 -21.54 -52.62 -69.97
CA THR A 222 -22.46 -52.70 -71.10
C THR A 222 -21.87 -51.91 -72.24
N GLU A 223 -21.62 -52.61 -73.34
CA GLU A 223 -21.18 -52.07 -74.62
C GLU A 223 -22.05 -50.89 -75.03
N SER A 224 -21.41 -49.78 -75.41
CA SER A 224 -22.08 -48.60 -75.96
C SER A 224 -22.56 -48.88 -77.38
N THR A 225 -23.69 -49.57 -77.52
CA THR A 225 -24.54 -49.43 -78.71
C THR A 225 -25.32 -48.13 -78.54
N ARG A 226 -24.90 -47.07 -79.25
CA ARG A 226 -25.69 -45.83 -79.36
C ARG A 226 -26.93 -46.11 -80.21
N SER A 227 -27.96 -46.70 -79.62
CA SER A 227 -29.32 -46.47 -80.07
C SER A 227 -29.80 -45.17 -79.40
N VAL A 228 -30.30 -44.22 -80.17
CA VAL A 228 -31.09 -43.12 -79.64
C VAL A 228 -32.53 -43.62 -79.67
N PRO A 229 -33.09 -44.17 -78.58
CA PRO A 229 -34.49 -44.50 -78.55
C PRO A 229 -35.27 -43.17 -78.57
N SER A 230 -35.87 -42.84 -79.71
CA SER A 230 -36.89 -41.80 -79.77
C SER A 230 -38.19 -42.36 -79.18
N GLN A 231 -38.83 -41.57 -78.32
CA GLN A 231 -40.13 -41.92 -77.76
C GLN A 231 -41.14 -42.15 -78.91
N THR A 232 -41.73 -43.33 -78.95
CA THR A 232 -42.90 -43.64 -79.77
C THR A 232 -44.16 -43.16 -79.05
N VAL A 233 -45.27 -42.95 -79.77
CA VAL A 233 -46.56 -42.54 -79.15
C VAL A 233 -46.99 -43.52 -78.04
N GLU A 234 -46.63 -44.79 -78.16
CA GLU A 234 -46.91 -45.85 -77.17
C GLU A 234 -46.00 -45.79 -75.92
N THR A 235 -44.77 -45.27 -76.05
CA THR A 235 -43.81 -45.11 -74.94
C THR A 235 -43.81 -43.71 -74.33
N ALA A 236 -44.63 -42.79 -74.86
CA ALA A 236 -44.80 -41.43 -74.34
C ALA A 236 -45.54 -41.38 -72.98
N LEU A 237 -46.32 -42.42 -72.65
CA LEU A 237 -47.18 -42.46 -71.46
C LEU A 237 -46.51 -43.11 -70.23
N VAL A 238 -45.31 -43.68 -70.39
CA VAL A 238 -44.54 -44.30 -69.29
C VAL A 238 -43.23 -43.52 -69.11
N PRO A 239 -42.90 -43.07 -67.88
CA PRO A 239 -41.63 -42.40 -67.63
C PRO A 239 -40.47 -43.35 -67.93
N CYS A 240 -39.48 -42.88 -68.68
CA CYS A 240 -38.30 -43.68 -68.99
C CYS A 240 -37.40 -43.86 -67.76
N ASP A 241 -36.59 -44.92 -67.77
CA ASP A 241 -35.68 -45.25 -66.67
C ASP A 241 -34.70 -44.11 -66.36
N ALA A 242 -34.29 -43.34 -67.37
CA ALA A 242 -33.44 -42.16 -67.18
C ALA A 242 -34.16 -41.07 -66.36
N CYS A 243 -35.43 -40.78 -66.63
CA CYS A 243 -36.22 -39.83 -65.85
C CYS A 243 -36.45 -40.34 -64.42
N ALA A 244 -36.73 -41.63 -64.24
CA ALA A 244 -36.88 -42.23 -62.91
C ALA A 244 -35.58 -42.13 -62.10
N SER A 245 -34.44 -42.42 -62.72
CA SER A 245 -33.11 -42.29 -62.12
C SER A 245 -32.80 -40.84 -61.71
N VAL A 246 -33.01 -39.87 -62.62
CA VAL A 246 -32.79 -38.44 -62.34
C VAL A 246 -33.67 -37.95 -61.18
N GLN A 247 -34.95 -38.34 -61.15
CA GLN A 247 -35.85 -37.97 -60.05
C GLN A 247 -35.46 -38.65 -58.72
N GLY A 248 -34.93 -39.87 -58.76
CA GLY A 248 -34.36 -40.54 -57.60
C GLY A 248 -33.20 -39.76 -56.99
N SER A 249 -32.20 -39.41 -57.82
CA SER A 249 -31.05 -38.59 -57.40
C SER A 249 -31.48 -37.22 -56.89
N LEU A 250 -32.48 -36.59 -57.52
CA LEU A 250 -33.02 -35.30 -57.09
C LEU A 250 -33.60 -35.37 -55.67
N ARG A 251 -34.35 -36.45 -55.35
CA ARG A 251 -34.91 -36.67 -54.00
C ARG A 251 -33.81 -36.93 -52.96
N GLU A 252 -32.78 -37.67 -53.31
CA GLU A 252 -31.62 -37.93 -52.43
C GLU A 252 -30.85 -36.66 -52.09
N VAL A 253 -30.48 -35.88 -53.10
CA VAL A 253 -29.82 -34.57 -52.91
C VAL A 253 -30.72 -33.64 -52.10
N GLY A 254 -32.04 -33.66 -52.34
CA GLY A 254 -33.01 -32.89 -51.58
C GLY A 254 -33.01 -33.22 -50.10
N ARG A 255 -33.08 -34.51 -49.74
CA ARG A 255 -32.98 -34.95 -48.33
C ARG A 255 -31.68 -34.49 -47.66
N ALA A 256 -30.56 -34.57 -48.38
CA ALA A 256 -29.28 -34.11 -47.87
C ALA A 256 -29.27 -32.59 -47.60
N LEU A 257 -29.82 -31.78 -48.50
CA LEU A 257 -29.94 -30.33 -48.33
C LEU A 257 -30.86 -29.94 -47.16
N ILE A 258 -31.98 -30.65 -46.99
CA ILE A 258 -32.89 -30.45 -45.86
C ILE A 258 -32.16 -30.75 -44.55
N GLY A 259 -31.47 -31.89 -44.47
CA GLY A 259 -30.67 -32.27 -43.30
C GLY A 259 -29.57 -31.25 -43.00
N LEU A 260 -28.91 -30.71 -44.02
CA LEU A 260 -27.89 -29.68 -43.84
C LEU A 260 -28.50 -28.38 -43.29
N CYS A 261 -29.63 -27.91 -43.84
CA CYS A 261 -30.35 -26.75 -43.30
C CYS A 261 -30.74 -26.97 -41.84
N GLN A 262 -31.33 -28.11 -41.50
CA GLN A 262 -31.74 -28.45 -40.13
C GLN A 262 -30.55 -28.49 -39.17
N SER A 263 -29.41 -29.09 -39.57
CA SER A 263 -28.19 -29.13 -38.75
C SER A 263 -27.61 -27.75 -38.43
N GLN A 264 -27.82 -26.79 -39.34
CA GLN A 264 -27.40 -25.40 -39.18
C GLN A 264 -28.51 -24.51 -38.58
N ASN A 265 -29.61 -25.12 -38.09
CA ASN A 265 -30.79 -24.42 -37.58
C ASN A 265 -31.41 -23.42 -38.57
N LEU A 266 -31.36 -23.75 -39.87
CA LEU A 266 -31.94 -22.96 -40.95
C LEU A 266 -33.26 -23.57 -41.42
N PRO A 267 -34.27 -22.75 -41.77
CA PRO A 267 -35.51 -23.24 -42.35
C PRO A 267 -35.27 -23.78 -43.77
N SER A 268 -35.85 -24.95 -44.05
CA SER A 268 -35.79 -25.60 -45.37
C SER A 268 -37.14 -25.50 -46.07
N SER A 269 -37.12 -24.79 -47.19
CA SER A 269 -38.28 -24.60 -48.07
C SER A 269 -38.57 -25.90 -48.83
N LEU A 270 -37.50 -26.62 -49.19
CA LEU A 270 -37.60 -27.95 -49.79
C LEU A 270 -38.15 -28.99 -48.82
N GLY A 271 -37.85 -28.90 -47.52
CA GLY A 271 -38.35 -29.84 -46.51
C GLY A 271 -39.87 -29.81 -46.41
N HIS A 272 -40.44 -28.61 -46.38
CA HIS A 272 -41.90 -28.42 -46.41
C HIS A 272 -42.50 -28.91 -47.73
N PHE A 273 -41.88 -28.58 -48.86
CA PHE A 273 -42.36 -29.02 -50.17
C PHE A 273 -42.28 -30.54 -50.36
N GLN A 274 -41.20 -31.18 -49.88
CA GLN A 274 -41.02 -32.62 -49.93
C GLN A 274 -42.15 -33.34 -49.18
N GLN A 275 -42.51 -32.87 -47.99
CA GLN A 275 -43.59 -33.45 -47.21
C GLN A 275 -44.93 -33.38 -47.97
N LEU A 276 -45.26 -32.22 -48.53
CA LEU A 276 -46.46 -32.02 -49.34
C LEU A 276 -46.51 -32.93 -50.58
N VAL A 277 -45.39 -33.08 -51.29
CA VAL A 277 -45.28 -33.96 -52.46
C VAL A 277 -45.42 -35.42 -52.06
N GLN A 278 -44.85 -35.82 -50.93
CA GLN A 278 -44.96 -37.19 -50.41
C GLN A 278 -46.40 -37.52 -50.00
N ASP A 279 -47.10 -36.58 -49.36
CA ASP A 279 -48.50 -36.74 -48.94
C ASP A 279 -49.47 -36.79 -50.14
N THR A 280 -49.19 -36.03 -51.20
CA THR A 280 -50.10 -35.90 -52.35
C THR A 280 -49.84 -36.93 -53.46
N MET A 281 -48.58 -37.27 -53.72
CA MET A 281 -48.18 -38.08 -54.89
C MET A 281 -47.45 -39.39 -54.52
N GLY A 282 -47.07 -39.58 -53.26
CA GLY A 282 -46.36 -40.77 -52.79
C GLY A 282 -45.06 -41.03 -53.57
N LEU A 283 -44.83 -42.28 -53.94
CA LEU A 283 -43.61 -42.69 -54.67
C LEU A 283 -43.71 -42.54 -56.20
N LYS A 284 -44.83 -42.01 -56.73
CA LYS A 284 -45.05 -41.91 -58.18
C LYS A 284 -44.02 -40.97 -58.83
N PRO A 285 -43.70 -41.18 -60.12
CA PRO A 285 -42.91 -40.25 -60.91
C PRO A 285 -43.55 -38.86 -60.91
N LEU A 286 -42.74 -37.84 -60.65
CA LEU A 286 -43.18 -36.46 -60.55
C LEU A 286 -43.47 -35.87 -61.94
N PRO A 287 -44.57 -35.11 -62.11
CA PRO A 287 -44.79 -34.31 -63.30
C PRO A 287 -43.68 -33.27 -63.50
N ALA A 288 -43.44 -32.88 -64.76
CA ALA A 288 -42.39 -31.92 -65.12
C ALA A 288 -42.49 -30.60 -64.33
N ALA A 289 -43.71 -30.08 -64.11
CA ALA A 289 -43.93 -28.86 -63.32
C ALA A 289 -43.49 -29.02 -61.85
N THR A 290 -43.74 -30.19 -61.25
CA THR A 290 -43.36 -30.51 -59.86
C THR A 290 -41.85 -30.69 -59.72
N VAL A 291 -41.20 -31.30 -60.72
CA VAL A 291 -39.72 -31.40 -60.79
C VAL A 291 -39.10 -30.00 -60.90
N GLY A 292 -39.67 -29.12 -61.73
CA GLY A 292 -39.22 -27.73 -61.83
C GLY A 292 -39.36 -26.96 -60.52
N HIS A 293 -40.48 -27.13 -59.81
CA HIS A 293 -40.67 -26.50 -58.50
C HIS A 293 -39.71 -27.06 -57.44
N TRP A 294 -39.49 -28.38 -57.43
CA TRP A 294 -38.52 -29.03 -56.54
C TRP A 294 -37.11 -28.45 -56.73
N ALA A 295 -36.67 -28.31 -57.99
CA ALA A 295 -35.38 -27.71 -58.30
C ALA A 295 -35.29 -26.25 -57.84
N ALA A 296 -36.39 -25.49 -57.91
CA ALA A 296 -36.45 -24.12 -57.41
C ALA A 296 -36.31 -24.06 -55.88
N GLU A 297 -37.01 -24.93 -55.14
CA GLU A 297 -36.90 -24.99 -53.67
C GLU A 297 -35.52 -25.49 -53.22
N GLN A 298 -34.92 -26.46 -53.92
CA GLN A 298 -33.52 -26.86 -53.72
C GLN A 298 -32.56 -25.69 -53.89
N SER A 299 -32.75 -24.90 -54.95
CA SER A 299 -31.90 -23.73 -55.23
C SER A 299 -32.03 -22.66 -54.15
N ARG A 300 -33.24 -22.48 -53.59
CA ARG A 300 -33.48 -21.54 -52.47
C ARG A 300 -32.74 -21.97 -51.20
N ASP A 301 -32.82 -23.24 -50.84
CA ASP A 301 -32.14 -23.76 -49.65
C ASP A 301 -30.62 -23.72 -49.83
N LEU A 302 -30.10 -24.03 -51.02
CA LEU A 302 -28.68 -23.89 -51.34
C LEU A 302 -28.21 -22.42 -51.25
N ALA A 303 -29.00 -21.47 -51.75
CA ALA A 303 -28.69 -20.05 -51.63
C ALA A 303 -28.68 -19.58 -50.17
N ARG A 304 -29.60 -20.08 -49.34
CA ARG A 304 -29.64 -19.80 -47.90
C ARG A 304 -28.40 -20.32 -47.19
N LEU A 305 -27.99 -21.55 -47.50
CA LEU A 305 -26.77 -22.16 -46.97
C LEU A 305 -25.52 -21.39 -47.40
N SER A 306 -25.42 -21.04 -48.68
CA SER A 306 -24.30 -20.23 -49.20
C SER A 306 -24.19 -18.88 -48.49
N LYS A 307 -25.32 -18.19 -48.27
CA LYS A 307 -25.35 -16.94 -47.51
C LYS A 307 -24.91 -17.14 -46.06
N HIS A 308 -25.37 -18.20 -45.40
CA HIS A 308 -24.99 -18.51 -44.02
C HIS A 308 -23.49 -18.80 -43.89
N VAL A 309 -22.93 -19.64 -44.76
CA VAL A 309 -21.49 -19.92 -44.80
C VAL A 309 -20.68 -18.66 -45.09
N GLY A 310 -21.15 -17.81 -46.01
CA GLY A 310 -20.52 -16.51 -46.29
C GLY A 310 -20.50 -15.59 -45.06
N ALA A 311 -21.60 -15.51 -44.32
CA ALA A 311 -21.68 -14.72 -43.09
C ALA A 311 -20.74 -15.27 -42.00
N LEU A 312 -20.68 -16.60 -41.82
CA LEU A 312 -19.75 -17.22 -40.88
C LEU A 312 -18.28 -16.93 -41.26
N ALA A 313 -17.93 -17.06 -42.54
CA ALA A 313 -16.58 -16.76 -43.02
C ALA A 313 -16.17 -15.31 -42.75
N GLN A 314 -17.11 -14.36 -42.87
CA GLN A 314 -16.87 -12.95 -42.54
C GLN A 314 -16.61 -12.70 -41.04
N LEU A 315 -17.15 -13.53 -40.14
CA LEU A 315 -16.95 -13.40 -38.69
C LEU A 315 -15.62 -13.97 -38.19
N VAL A 316 -15.01 -14.90 -38.92
CA VAL A 316 -13.75 -15.54 -38.50
C VAL A 316 -12.60 -14.53 -38.37
N GLY A 317 -12.50 -13.57 -39.30
CA GLY A 317 -11.45 -12.55 -39.28
C GLY A 317 -11.50 -11.66 -38.03
N PRO A 318 -12.63 -10.99 -37.73
CA PRO A 318 -12.80 -10.20 -36.53
C PRO A 318 -12.56 -10.97 -35.23
N LEU A 319 -13.05 -12.21 -35.13
CA LEU A 319 -12.84 -13.04 -33.93
C LEU A 319 -11.37 -13.39 -33.73
N ARG A 320 -10.64 -13.70 -34.80
CA ARG A 320 -9.18 -13.91 -34.72
C ARG A 320 -8.46 -12.63 -34.28
N ALA A 321 -8.82 -11.48 -34.84
CA ALA A 321 -8.22 -10.21 -34.44
C ALA A 321 -8.48 -9.87 -32.96
N GLN A 322 -9.70 -10.12 -32.47
CA GLN A 322 -10.04 -9.94 -31.05
C GLN A 322 -9.26 -10.90 -30.14
N LEU A 323 -9.02 -12.13 -30.58
CA LEU A 323 -8.21 -13.10 -29.84
C LEU A 323 -6.75 -12.64 -29.72
N GLU A 324 -6.14 -12.22 -30.83
CA GLU A 324 -4.77 -11.71 -30.83
C GLU A 324 -4.61 -10.47 -29.94
N GLU A 325 -5.58 -9.54 -29.98
CA GLU A 325 -5.59 -8.35 -29.12
C GLU A 325 -5.72 -8.74 -27.63
N ALA A 326 -6.61 -9.67 -27.30
CA ALA A 326 -6.76 -10.15 -25.93
C ALA A 326 -5.50 -10.87 -25.43
N GLU A 327 -4.81 -11.62 -26.29
CA GLU A 327 -3.55 -12.28 -25.98
C GLU A 327 -2.41 -11.27 -25.77
N ALA A 328 -2.35 -10.22 -26.59
CA ALA A 328 -1.40 -9.13 -26.43
C ALA A 328 -1.63 -8.38 -25.10
N GLN A 329 -2.88 -8.05 -24.76
CA GLN A 329 -3.24 -7.42 -23.49
C GLN A 329 -2.87 -8.30 -22.30
N LYS A 330 -3.14 -9.61 -22.39
CA LYS A 330 -2.73 -10.58 -21.37
C LYS A 330 -1.21 -10.65 -21.22
N GLY A 331 -0.46 -10.58 -22.31
CA GLY A 331 1.00 -10.49 -22.30
C GLY A 331 1.48 -9.24 -21.54
N GLY A 332 0.96 -8.06 -21.92
CA GLY A 332 1.30 -6.79 -21.27
C GLY A 332 0.95 -6.76 -19.78
N LEU A 333 -0.19 -7.33 -19.38
CA LEU A 333 -0.55 -7.45 -17.96
C LEU A 333 0.40 -8.38 -17.19
N ARG A 334 0.84 -9.50 -17.78
CA ARG A 334 1.82 -10.38 -17.14
C ARG A 334 3.16 -9.69 -16.92
N GLU A 335 3.62 -8.89 -17.88
CA GLU A 335 4.85 -8.11 -17.73
C GLU A 335 4.74 -7.07 -16.61
N GLN A 336 3.61 -6.35 -16.54
CA GLN A 336 3.35 -5.38 -15.46
C GLN A 336 3.33 -6.05 -14.09
N VAL A 337 2.70 -7.22 -13.97
CA VAL A 337 2.70 -8.01 -12.72
C VAL A 337 4.13 -8.38 -12.34
N GLY A 338 4.94 -8.89 -13.28
CA GLY A 338 6.34 -9.22 -13.02
C GLY A 338 7.18 -8.02 -12.57
N GLN A 339 6.97 -6.83 -13.15
CA GLN A 339 7.65 -5.60 -12.73
C GLN A 339 7.24 -5.17 -11.32
N LEU A 340 5.95 -5.24 -10.98
CA LEU A 340 5.44 -4.91 -9.65
C LEU A 340 5.94 -5.89 -8.59
N GLU A 341 6.00 -7.19 -8.90
CA GLU A 341 6.56 -8.21 -8.00
C GLU A 341 8.04 -7.93 -7.71
N GLN A 342 8.83 -7.57 -8.72
CA GLN A 342 10.24 -7.20 -8.55
C GLN A 342 10.40 -5.93 -7.70
N ALA A 343 9.60 -4.90 -7.97
CA ALA A 343 9.61 -3.65 -7.22
C ALA A 343 9.24 -3.90 -5.73
N LEU A 344 8.20 -4.72 -5.49
CA LEU A 344 7.80 -5.10 -4.14
C LEU A 344 8.92 -5.85 -3.40
N GLN A 345 9.59 -6.79 -4.06
CA GLN A 345 10.72 -7.50 -3.46
C GLN A 345 11.89 -6.57 -3.11
N GLN A 346 12.19 -5.59 -3.98
CA GLN A 346 13.21 -4.59 -3.72
C GLN A 346 12.82 -3.70 -2.53
N GLU A 347 11.57 -3.23 -2.49
CA GLU A 347 11.05 -2.41 -1.39
C GLU A 347 11.11 -3.17 -0.06
N GLN A 348 10.71 -4.45 -0.03
CA GLN A 348 10.81 -5.29 1.16
C GLN A 348 12.26 -5.49 1.63
N ARG A 349 13.22 -5.65 0.71
CA ARG A 349 14.64 -5.70 1.06
C ARG A 349 15.10 -4.38 1.67
N GLN A 350 14.71 -3.25 1.08
CA GLN A 350 15.05 -1.93 1.58
C GLN A 350 14.46 -1.68 2.98
N ARG A 351 13.19 -2.03 3.20
CA ARG A 351 12.54 -1.92 4.51
C ARG A 351 13.23 -2.78 5.57
N ARG A 352 13.60 -4.03 5.24
CA ARG A 352 14.35 -4.90 6.14
C ARG A 352 15.71 -4.31 6.49
N TRP A 353 16.42 -3.78 5.51
CA TRP A 353 17.70 -3.13 5.74
C TRP A 353 17.57 -1.90 6.65
N GLN A 354 16.59 -1.03 6.38
CA GLN A 354 16.31 0.15 7.21
C GLN A 354 15.90 -0.22 8.64
N ALA A 355 15.08 -1.27 8.81
CA ALA A 355 14.68 -1.75 10.14
C ALA A 355 15.88 -2.27 10.93
N ASN A 356 16.78 -3.02 10.28
CA ASN A 356 18.00 -3.53 10.92
C ASN A 356 18.94 -2.39 11.31
N GLU A 357 19.14 -1.40 10.44
CA GLU A 357 19.93 -0.19 10.76
C GLU A 357 19.32 0.57 11.94
N ALA A 358 18.02 0.84 11.91
CA ALA A 358 17.33 1.52 13.01
C ALA A 358 17.45 0.75 14.33
N GLN A 359 17.36 -0.59 14.29
CA GLN A 359 17.54 -1.43 15.46
C GLN A 359 18.97 -1.38 16.01
N GLN A 360 19.99 -1.38 15.15
CA GLN A 360 21.38 -1.21 15.57
C GLN A 360 21.60 0.16 16.22
N GLN A 361 21.07 1.22 15.62
CA GLN A 361 21.15 2.57 16.19
C GLN A 361 20.47 2.62 17.56
N LEU A 362 19.25 2.07 17.71
CA LEU A 362 18.57 2.02 19.00
C LEU A 362 19.36 1.27 20.08
N ALA A 363 20.00 0.15 19.72
CA ALA A 363 20.84 -0.60 20.65
C ALA A 363 22.05 0.22 21.12
N GLN A 364 22.68 0.96 20.19
CA GLN A 364 23.79 1.85 20.51
C GLN A 364 23.36 3.01 21.42
N TRP A 365 22.23 3.65 21.12
CA TRP A 365 21.69 4.73 21.95
C TRP A 365 21.33 4.27 23.36
N GLU A 366 20.79 3.06 23.52
CA GLU A 366 20.49 2.51 24.85
C GLU A 366 21.77 2.22 25.63
N GLN A 367 22.83 1.73 24.96
CA GLN A 367 24.14 1.55 25.58
C GLN A 367 24.74 2.89 26.05
N ASP A 368 24.73 3.90 25.18
CA ASP A 368 25.25 5.24 25.49
C ASP A 368 24.49 5.87 26.66
N LYS A 369 23.16 5.74 26.66
CA LYS A 369 22.30 6.20 27.76
C LYS A 369 22.66 5.52 29.08
N GLN A 370 22.86 4.19 29.10
CA GLN A 370 23.27 3.48 30.31
C GLN A 370 24.65 3.93 30.80
N GLN A 371 25.59 4.14 29.88
CA GLN A 371 26.91 4.66 30.21
C GLN A 371 26.82 6.05 30.85
N LEU A 372 26.08 6.99 30.25
CA LEU A 372 25.89 8.33 30.78
C LEU A 372 25.22 8.32 32.17
N LEU A 373 24.26 7.42 32.40
CA LEU A 373 23.63 7.26 33.72
C LEU A 373 24.64 6.77 34.76
N ALA A 374 25.50 5.82 34.40
CA ALA A 374 26.56 5.34 35.28
C ALA A 374 27.56 6.46 35.63
N GLU A 375 28.04 7.20 34.63
CA GLU A 375 28.94 8.35 34.81
C GLU A 375 28.30 9.44 35.66
N THR A 376 27.02 9.75 35.44
CA THR A 376 26.27 10.72 36.24
C THR A 376 26.16 10.29 37.70
N SER A 377 25.92 9.00 37.95
CA SER A 377 25.87 8.46 39.32
C SER A 377 27.22 8.54 40.03
N GLU A 378 28.31 8.32 39.29
CA GLU A 378 29.67 8.45 39.80
C GLU A 378 30.02 9.88 40.15
N LEU A 379 29.69 10.83 39.25
CA LEU A 379 29.88 12.26 39.50
C LEU A 379 29.10 12.72 40.73
N LYS A 380 27.84 12.30 40.89
CA LYS A 380 27.05 12.60 42.10
C LYS A 380 27.72 12.12 43.39
N ARG A 381 28.29 10.90 43.38
CA ARG A 381 29.06 10.39 44.52
C ARG A 381 30.32 11.22 44.80
N LYS A 382 31.05 11.62 43.75
CA LYS A 382 32.25 12.47 43.90
C LYS A 382 31.89 13.84 44.47
N VAL A 383 30.82 14.47 43.97
CA VAL A 383 30.32 15.76 44.50
C VAL A 383 29.95 15.65 45.97
N ALA A 384 29.16 14.63 46.36
CA ALA A 384 28.79 14.42 47.77
C ALA A 384 30.00 14.12 48.68
N ALA A 385 31.07 13.53 48.14
CA ALA A 385 32.33 13.35 48.87
C ALA A 385 33.05 14.68 49.08
N LEU A 386 33.19 15.48 48.01
CA LEU A 386 33.81 16.80 48.08
C LEU A 386 33.04 17.77 48.98
N GLU A 387 31.71 17.73 48.98
CA GLU A 387 30.89 18.54 49.90
C GLU A 387 31.15 18.19 51.37
N ARG A 388 31.31 16.90 51.69
CA ARG A 388 31.68 16.46 53.05
C ARG A 388 33.08 16.92 53.43
N GLU A 389 34.05 16.75 52.53
CA GLU A 389 35.42 17.22 52.74
C GLU A 389 35.49 18.73 52.93
N LEU A 390 34.76 19.50 52.11
CA LEU A 390 34.68 20.95 52.22
C LEU A 390 34.10 21.37 53.59
N LYS A 391 33.02 20.73 54.03
CA LYS A 391 32.42 21.01 55.34
C LYS A 391 33.39 20.70 56.48
N GLN A 392 34.09 19.57 56.39
CA GLN A 392 35.09 19.19 57.39
C GLN A 392 36.29 20.17 57.42
N GLN A 393 36.74 20.64 56.27
CA GLN A 393 37.77 21.69 56.19
C GLN A 393 37.26 23.00 56.82
N GLN A 394 36.03 23.41 56.54
CA GLN A 394 35.45 24.63 57.11
C GLN A 394 35.34 24.56 58.64
N GLU A 395 34.90 23.43 59.20
CA GLU A 395 34.86 23.19 60.65
C GLU A 395 36.28 23.23 61.26
N SER A 396 37.27 22.63 60.58
CA SER A 396 38.67 22.67 60.99
C SER A 396 39.23 24.10 60.98
N THR A 397 38.96 24.89 59.93
CA THR A 397 39.41 26.28 59.82
C THR A 397 38.79 27.13 60.94
N GLN A 398 37.48 26.99 61.19
CA GLN A 398 36.81 27.69 62.29
C GLN A 398 37.41 27.35 63.66
N ALA A 399 37.73 26.07 63.90
CA ALA A 399 38.37 25.65 65.14
C ALA A 399 39.78 26.25 65.31
N VAL A 400 40.56 26.32 64.23
CA VAL A 400 41.88 26.96 64.24
C VAL A 400 41.76 28.47 64.47
N GLU A 401 40.81 29.14 63.82
CA GLU A 401 40.53 30.57 64.02
C GLU A 401 40.13 30.87 65.48
N ALA A 402 39.24 30.07 66.07
CA ALA A 402 38.85 30.20 67.47
C ALA A 402 40.04 30.01 68.42
N LYS A 403 40.90 29.02 68.16
CA LYS A 403 42.11 28.79 68.96
C LYS A 403 43.11 29.93 68.81
N ALA A 404 43.25 30.51 67.62
CA ALA A 404 44.10 31.67 67.40
C ALA A 404 43.61 32.89 68.18
N GLN A 405 42.29 33.14 68.20
CA GLN A 405 41.67 34.20 69.02
C GLN A 405 41.91 33.97 70.51
N GLN A 406 41.73 32.74 71.01
CA GLN A 406 42.02 32.40 72.40
C GLN A 406 43.49 32.67 72.77
N LEU A 407 44.43 32.24 71.92
CA LEU A 407 45.85 32.48 72.13
C LEU A 407 46.21 33.96 72.10
N GLN A 408 45.54 34.76 71.27
CA GLN A 408 45.67 36.21 71.24
C GLN A 408 45.26 36.83 72.58
N GLU A 409 44.08 36.46 73.11
CA GLU A 409 43.62 36.93 74.42
C GLU A 409 44.54 36.48 75.56
N GLU A 410 45.03 35.25 75.53
CA GLU A 410 45.99 34.75 76.51
C GLU A 410 47.32 35.52 76.46
N ALA A 411 47.80 35.87 75.26
CA ALA A 411 48.99 36.69 75.09
C ALA A 411 48.78 38.11 75.65
N GLU A 412 47.62 38.72 75.42
CA GLU A 412 47.27 40.03 75.99
C GLU A 412 47.20 39.99 77.52
N ARG A 413 46.56 38.96 78.11
CA ARG A 413 46.53 38.76 79.57
C ARG A 413 47.93 38.53 80.14
N ARG A 414 48.80 37.78 79.45
CA ARG A 414 50.20 37.59 79.86
C ARG A 414 50.97 38.89 79.83
N LEU A 415 50.83 39.70 78.79
CA LEU A 415 51.48 41.01 78.70
C LEU A 415 51.06 41.94 79.86
N GLU A 416 49.78 41.91 80.23
CA GLU A 416 49.27 42.67 81.37
C GLU A 416 49.82 42.13 82.70
N ALA A 417 49.87 40.81 82.88
CA ALA A 417 50.47 40.19 84.06
C ALA A 417 51.98 40.50 84.16
N GLU A 418 52.72 40.47 83.05
CA GLU A 418 54.13 40.87 82.98
C GLU A 418 54.32 42.33 83.39
N ARG A 419 53.45 43.24 82.95
CA ARG A 419 53.43 44.63 83.41
C ARG A 419 53.22 44.76 84.91
N GLN A 420 52.28 44.00 85.47
CA GLN A 420 52.01 44.00 86.91
C GLN A 420 53.21 43.45 87.69
N VAL A 421 53.84 42.38 87.21
CA VAL A 421 55.06 41.83 87.81
C VAL A 421 56.19 42.86 87.78
N GLN A 422 56.43 43.53 86.65
CA GLN A 422 57.43 44.60 86.56
C GLN A 422 57.16 45.73 87.57
N GLN A 423 55.91 46.18 87.71
CA GLN A 423 55.54 47.18 88.71
C GLN A 423 55.77 46.70 90.15
N LEU A 424 55.48 45.43 90.44
CA LEU A 424 55.72 44.85 91.76
C LEU A 424 57.23 44.69 92.02
N GLU A 425 58.01 44.29 91.02
CA GLU A 425 59.47 44.21 91.10
C GLU A 425 60.09 45.60 91.38
N GLU A 426 59.63 46.65 90.70
CA GLU A 426 60.04 48.03 90.97
C GLU A 426 59.71 48.45 92.41
N GLN A 427 58.50 48.12 92.90
CA GLN A 427 58.10 48.39 94.29
C GLN A 427 58.95 47.63 95.31
N VAL A 428 59.25 46.35 95.05
CA VAL A 428 60.12 45.53 95.91
C VAL A 428 61.53 46.09 95.93
N GLN A 429 62.10 46.48 94.77
CA GLN A 429 63.41 47.12 94.71
C GLN A 429 63.44 48.43 95.50
N LEU A 430 62.38 49.25 95.41
CA LEU A 430 62.25 50.48 96.19
C LEU A 430 62.19 50.19 97.70
N LEU A 431 61.39 49.21 98.12
CA LEU A 431 61.27 48.80 99.52
C LEU A 431 62.58 48.18 100.05
N ALA A 432 63.26 47.36 99.24
CA ALA A 432 64.56 46.80 99.55
C ALA A 432 65.60 47.91 99.73
N GLY A 433 65.65 48.90 98.82
CA GLY A 433 66.52 50.08 98.97
C GLY A 433 66.21 50.89 100.23
N ARG A 434 64.93 51.03 100.61
CA ARG A 434 64.54 51.66 101.89
C ARG A 434 64.97 50.83 103.11
N LEU A 435 64.87 49.50 103.03
CA LEU A 435 65.27 48.58 104.09
C LEU A 435 66.80 48.56 104.26
N ASP A 436 67.55 48.58 103.16
CA ASP A 436 69.01 48.71 103.17
C ASP A 436 69.41 50.07 103.73
N GLY A 437 68.73 51.15 103.34
CA GLY A 437 68.93 52.48 103.93
C GLY A 437 68.64 52.51 105.43
N ALA A 438 67.56 51.86 105.88
CA ALA A 438 67.22 51.72 107.30
C ALA A 438 68.25 50.84 108.04
N SER A 439 68.73 49.77 107.41
CA SER A 439 69.76 48.88 107.98
C SER A 439 71.12 49.58 108.09
N GLN A 440 71.49 50.43 107.12
CA GLN A 440 72.66 51.31 107.20
C GLN A 440 72.50 52.39 108.28
N GLN A 441 71.29 52.93 108.48
CA GLN A 441 71.00 53.85 109.60
C GLN A 441 71.08 53.16 110.96
N ILE A 442 70.60 51.91 111.08
CA ILE A 442 70.73 51.10 112.30
C ILE A 442 72.20 50.71 112.55
N GLY A 443 72.96 50.40 111.50
CA GLY A 443 74.41 50.19 111.58
C GLY A 443 75.20 51.44 111.96
N ALA A 444 74.69 52.64 111.63
CA ALA A 444 75.28 53.92 112.05
C ALA A 444 74.89 54.33 113.48
N VAL A 445 73.73 53.89 113.99
CA VAL A 445 73.27 54.11 115.38
C VAL A 445 73.86 53.07 116.35
N LEU A 446 74.22 51.89 115.86
CA LEU A 446 75.05 50.92 116.58
C LEU A 446 76.53 51.08 116.21
N GLN A 447 77.08 52.27 116.41
CA GLN A 447 78.47 52.35 116.88
C GLN A 447 78.47 51.93 118.36
N PRO A 448 79.16 50.86 118.76
CA PRO A 448 79.74 50.83 120.09
C PRO A 448 80.91 51.82 120.08
N THR A 449 80.63 53.06 120.47
CA THR A 449 81.55 53.74 121.37
C THR A 449 81.83 52.81 122.55
N TYR A 450 83.03 52.24 122.63
CA TYR A 450 83.99 52.45 123.73
C TYR A 450 85.17 51.45 123.64
N LEU A 451 86.36 52.04 123.55
CA LEU A 451 87.73 51.56 123.86
C LEU A 451 87.87 51.09 125.33
N PRO A 452 88.96 50.39 125.75
CA PRO A 452 90.34 50.38 125.21
C PRO A 452 90.83 49.08 124.59
#